data_AF-A0A411YEI5-F1
#
_entry.id   AF-A0A411YEI5-F1
#
_cell.length_a   1.000
_cell.length_b   1.000
_cell.length_c   1.000
_cell.angle_alpha   90.00
_cell.angle_beta   90.00
_cell.angle_gamma   90.00
#
_symmetry.space_group_name_H-M   'P 1'
#
loop_
_entity.id
_entity.type
_entity.pdbx_description
1 polymer ?
#
loop_
_entity_poly.entity_id
_entity_poly.type
_entity_poly.pdbx_seq_one_letter_code
_entity_poly.pdbx_strand_id
1 'polypeptide(L)'
;MHDAPIYRFYRRRFLNRPGMHTGAYVLAAVEDTRVLADDDARYADHTLRISDCDRVISLDLDLGSPAHRRNTLAKIDTLIATLVKLRAALGEEARVAANRERTRTLRDRRDR
;
A
#
# COMPACT_ATOMS: atom_id res chain seq x y z
N MET A 1 28.72 -13.32 -10.04
CA MET A 1 27.57 -13.79 -9.22
C MET A 1 27.25 -12.59 -8.34
N HIS A 2 26.23 -11.80 -8.68
CA HIS A 2 25.85 -10.68 -7.82
C HIS A 2 25.15 -11.29 -6.61
N ASP A 3 25.63 -10.98 -5.40
CA ASP A 3 24.97 -11.38 -4.17
C ASP A 3 23.52 -10.87 -4.15
N ALA A 4 22.64 -11.58 -3.44
CA ALA A 4 21.26 -11.15 -3.28
C ALA A 4 21.24 -9.77 -2.57
N PRO A 5 20.37 -8.83 -2.99
CA PRO A 5 20.32 -7.50 -2.42
C PRO A 5 20.02 -7.54 -0.92
N ILE A 6 20.76 -6.74 -0.15
CA ILE A 6 20.55 -6.59 1.29
C ILE A 6 19.53 -5.48 1.49
N TYR A 7 18.38 -5.81 2.09
CA TYR A 7 17.33 -4.83 2.36
C TYR A 7 17.46 -4.27 3.78
N ARG A 8 17.52 -2.94 3.88
CA ARG A 8 17.33 -2.22 5.15
C ARG A 8 15.92 -2.40 5.69
N PHE A 9 14.95 -2.46 4.78
CA PHE A 9 13.56 -2.76 5.10
C PHE A 9 12.94 -3.59 3.98
N TYR A 10 12.27 -4.67 4.36
CA TYR A 10 11.48 -5.46 3.44
C TYR A 10 10.21 -5.94 4.15
N ARG A 11 9.05 -5.68 3.53
CA ARG A 11 7.78 -6.18 4.02
C ARG A 11 6.84 -6.49 2.86
N ARG A 12 6.40 -7.73 2.76
CA ARG A 12 5.27 -8.15 1.93
C ARG A 12 4.13 -8.65 2.81
N ARG A 13 2.91 -8.16 2.61
CA ARG A 13 1.72 -8.57 3.36
C ARG A 13 0.50 -8.62 2.46
N PHE A 14 -0.30 -9.67 2.58
CA PHE A 14 -1.62 -9.71 1.96
C PHE A 14 -2.54 -8.69 2.64
N LEU A 15 -3.36 -8.02 1.83
CA LEU A 15 -4.31 -7.00 2.28
C LEU A 15 -5.66 -7.64 2.66
N ASN A 16 -6.02 -8.72 1.96
CA ASN A 16 -7.24 -9.46 2.20
C ASN A 16 -7.13 -10.36 3.43
N ARG A 17 -8.25 -10.52 4.13
CA ARG A 17 -8.37 -11.48 5.24
C ARG A 17 -8.28 -12.92 4.72
N PRO A 18 -7.91 -13.90 5.57
CA PRO A 18 -8.01 -15.31 5.22
C PRO A 18 -9.42 -15.66 4.71
N GLY A 19 -9.50 -16.46 3.65
CA GLY A 19 -10.77 -16.83 2.99
C GLY A 19 -11.23 -15.91 1.86
N MET A 20 -10.55 -14.78 1.64
CA MET A 20 -10.77 -13.90 0.49
C MET A 20 -9.65 -14.07 -0.56
N HIS A 21 -9.88 -13.61 -1.79
CA HIS A 21 -8.93 -13.76 -2.90
C HIS A 21 -7.51 -13.28 -2.53
N THR A 22 -6.50 -14.09 -2.83
CA THR A 22 -5.10 -13.84 -2.42
C THR A 22 -4.36 -12.83 -3.30
N GLY A 23 -5.03 -12.23 -4.29
CA GLY A 23 -4.44 -11.31 -5.24
C GLY A 23 -4.07 -9.93 -4.67
N ALA A 24 -4.55 -9.58 -3.48
CA ALA A 24 -4.32 -8.26 -2.89
C ALA A 24 -3.15 -8.26 -1.90
N TYR A 25 -2.12 -7.44 -2.13
CA TYR A 25 -0.95 -7.32 -1.26
C TYR A 25 -0.33 -5.92 -1.27
N VAL A 26 0.41 -5.61 -0.21
CA VAL A 26 1.37 -4.52 -0.17
C VAL A 26 2.78 -5.10 -0.07
N LEU A 27 3.71 -4.56 -0.87
CA LEU A 27 5.14 -4.83 -0.80
C LEU A 27 5.84 -3.48 -0.65
N ALA A 28 6.68 -3.38 0.37
CA ALA A 28 7.54 -2.22 0.59
C ALA A 28 8.98 -2.70 0.79
N ALA A 29 9.90 -2.13 0.03
CA ALA A 29 11.30 -2.51 0.00
C ALA A 29 12.18 -1.26 0.00
N VAL A 30 13.23 -1.29 0.81
CA VAL A 30 14.30 -0.29 0.84
C VAL A 30 15.62 -1.04 0.86
N GLU A 31 16.26 -1.14 -0.30
CA GLU A 31 17.60 -1.70 -0.42
C GLU A 31 18.66 -0.85 0.31
N ASP A 32 19.59 -1.53 0.98
CA ASP A 32 20.68 -0.90 1.72
C ASP A 32 21.90 -0.69 0.84
N THR A 33 22.10 0.55 0.40
CA THR A 33 23.13 0.88 -0.59
C THR A 33 24.52 1.08 -0.01
N ARG A 34 24.72 0.92 1.30
CA ARG A 34 26.01 1.18 2.00
C ARG A 34 27.18 0.34 1.48
N VAL A 35 26.90 -0.81 0.88
CA VAL A 35 27.89 -1.74 0.33
C VAL A 35 27.97 -1.70 -1.19
N LEU A 36 27.17 -0.84 -1.84
CA LEU A 36 27.11 -0.72 -3.30
C LEU A 36 28.07 0.36 -3.79
N ALA A 37 28.59 0.19 -4.99
CA ALA A 37 29.26 1.27 -5.71
C ALA A 37 28.27 2.39 -6.04
N ASP A 38 28.76 3.61 -6.24
CA ASP A 38 27.90 4.80 -6.48
C ASP A 38 26.98 4.64 -7.70
N ASP A 39 27.45 3.98 -8.76
CA ASP A 39 26.64 3.74 -9.96
C ASP A 39 25.54 2.69 -9.69
N ASP A 40 25.84 1.64 -8.92
CA ASP A 40 24.88 0.60 -8.55
C ASP A 40 23.83 1.14 -7.56
N ALA A 41 24.24 2.01 -6.64
CA ALA A 41 23.36 2.64 -5.66
C ALA A 41 22.24 3.48 -6.29
N ARG A 42 22.41 3.94 -7.54
CA ARG A 42 21.36 4.66 -8.29
C ARG A 42 20.24 3.75 -8.77
N TYR A 43 20.50 2.45 -8.88
CA TYR A 43 19.54 1.44 -9.32
C TYR A 43 18.97 0.61 -8.15
N ALA A 44 19.27 1.02 -6.92
CA ALA A 44 18.81 0.33 -5.72
C ALA A 44 17.28 0.29 -5.64
N ASP A 45 16.74 -0.84 -5.18
CA ASP A 45 15.31 -1.08 -5.08
C ASP A 45 14.69 -0.36 -3.88
N HIS A 46 14.16 0.83 -4.14
CA HIS A 46 13.33 1.61 -3.22
C HIS A 46 11.90 1.68 -3.76
N THR A 47 11.08 0.67 -3.42
CA THR A 47 9.76 0.50 -4.03
C THR A 47 8.64 0.37 -2.99
N LEU A 48 7.50 1.02 -3.28
CA LEU A 48 6.20 0.68 -2.70
C LEU A 48 5.27 0.15 -3.79
N ARG A 49 4.76 -1.07 -3.61
CA ARG A 49 3.80 -1.72 -4.51
C ARG A 49 2.55 -2.11 -3.76
N ILE A 50 1.40 -1.72 -4.30
CA ILE A 50 0.08 -2.11 -3.81
C ILE A 50 -0.62 -2.82 -4.96
N SER A 51 -1.09 -4.03 -4.73
CA SER A 51 -1.77 -4.85 -5.71
C SER A 51 -3.13 -5.28 -5.20
N ASP A 52 -4.09 -5.35 -6.10
CA ASP A 52 -5.40 -5.94 -5.90
C ASP A 52 -5.77 -6.74 -7.17
N CYS A 53 -5.53 -8.04 -7.12
CA CYS A 53 -5.63 -8.96 -8.27
C CYS A 53 -4.70 -8.52 -9.42
N ASP A 54 -5.28 -8.12 -10.55
CA ASP A 54 -4.57 -7.67 -11.75
C ASP A 54 -4.18 -6.18 -11.68
N ARG A 55 -4.75 -5.42 -10.74
CA ARG A 55 -4.47 -3.99 -10.57
C ARG A 55 -3.24 -3.81 -9.71
N VAL A 56 -2.27 -3.04 -10.20
CA VAL A 56 -1.03 -2.76 -9.49
C VAL A 56 -0.72 -1.27 -9.54
N ILE A 57 -0.42 -0.70 -8.38
CA ILE A 57 0.16 0.62 -8.22
C ILE A 57 1.59 0.43 -7.74
N SER A 58 2.55 1.00 -8.45
CA SER A 58 3.97 1.00 -8.07
C SER A 58 4.45 2.44 -7.94
N LEU A 59 5.07 2.75 -6.81
CA LEU A 59 5.76 4.02 -6.60
C LEU A 59 7.25 3.75 -6.50
N ASP A 60 7.99 4.50 -7.31
CA ASP A 60 9.44 4.63 -7.21
C ASP A 60 9.79 5.71 -6.16
N LEU A 61 10.72 5.37 -5.27
CA LEU A 61 11.12 6.15 -4.10
C LEU A 61 12.56 6.64 -4.26
N ASP A 62 12.77 7.49 -5.27
CA ASP A 62 14.08 8.06 -5.61
C ASP A 62 14.74 8.82 -4.44
N LEU A 63 15.98 8.43 -4.12
CA LEU A 63 16.85 9.04 -3.11
C LEU A 63 18.14 9.65 -3.70
N GLY A 64 18.26 9.77 -5.02
CA GLY A 64 19.48 10.15 -5.74
C GLY A 64 19.92 11.61 -5.52
N SER A 65 19.01 12.52 -5.18
CA SER A 65 19.34 13.92 -4.88
C SER A 65 18.68 14.43 -3.59
N PRO A 66 19.18 15.52 -2.98
CA PRO A 66 18.52 16.13 -1.82
C PRO A 66 17.06 16.53 -2.07
N ALA A 67 16.72 16.96 -3.30
CA ALA A 67 15.36 17.30 -3.68
C ALA A 67 14.49 16.04 -3.79
N HIS A 68 14.99 14.97 -4.43
CA HIS A 68 14.29 13.70 -4.54
C HIS A 68 14.06 13.05 -3.16
N ARG A 69 15.05 13.06 -2.27
CA ARG A 69 14.91 12.58 -0.87
C ARG A 69 13.76 13.29 -0.13
N ARG A 70 13.71 14.62 -0.17
CA ARG A 70 12.63 15.39 0.45
C ARG A 70 11.27 15.05 -0.17
N ASN A 71 11.21 14.97 -1.49
CA ASN A 71 9.99 14.65 -2.22
C ASN A 71 9.49 13.23 -1.90
N THR A 72 10.38 12.24 -1.87
CA THR A 72 10.07 10.85 -1.53
C THR A 72 9.49 10.73 -0.12
N LEU A 73 10.09 11.40 0.87
CA LEU A 73 9.53 11.44 2.22
C LEU A 73 8.15 12.12 2.24
N ALA A 74 7.99 13.27 1.59
CA ALA A 74 6.72 13.98 1.51
C ALA A 74 5.60 13.15 0.82
N LYS A 75 5.95 12.35 -0.21
CA LYS A 75 5.02 11.39 -0.83
C LYS A 75 4.50 10.38 0.18
N ILE A 76 5.40 9.77 0.97
CA ILE A 76 5.04 8.78 1.98
C ILE A 76 4.17 9.41 3.08
N ASP A 77 4.54 10.58 3.58
CA ASP A 77 3.76 11.29 4.60
C ASP A 77 2.36 11.62 4.10
N THR A 78 2.24 12.08 2.85
CA THR A 78 0.96 12.38 2.20
C THR A 78 0.10 11.13 2.06
N LEU A 79 0.70 10.01 1.65
CA LEU A 79 0.00 8.72 1.54
C LEU A 79 -0.52 8.26 2.91
N ILE A 80 0.32 8.29 3.94
CA ILE A 80 -0.08 7.90 5.31
C ILE A 80 -1.26 8.77 5.77
N ALA A 81 -1.12 10.09 5.68
CA ALA A 81 -2.15 11.02 6.13
C ALA A 81 -3.48 10.82 5.37
N THR A 82 -3.41 10.58 4.06
CA THR A 82 -4.58 10.36 3.22
C THR A 82 -5.25 9.02 3.51
N LEU A 83 -4.49 7.94 3.63
CA LEU A 83 -5.01 6.59 3.90
C LEU A 83 -5.66 6.50 5.28
N VAL A 84 -5.12 7.18 6.29
CA VAL A 84 -5.74 7.26 7.63
C VAL A 84 -7.10 7.94 7.56
N LYS A 85 -7.20 9.08 6.86
CA LYS A 85 -8.46 9.80 6.67
C LYS A 85 -9.46 8.98 5.84
N LEU A 86 -9.00 8.33 4.79
CA LEU A 86 -9.82 7.44 3.96
C LEU A 86 -10.40 6.30 4.80
N ARG A 87 -9.60 5.66 5.65
CA ARG A 87 -10.07 4.59 6.55
C ARG A 87 -11.20 5.08 7.46
N ALA A 88 -11.06 6.27 8.03
CA ALA A 88 -12.10 6.84 8.89
C ALA A 88 -13.40 7.09 8.11
N ALA A 89 -13.29 7.72 6.93
CA ALA A 89 -14.44 8.00 6.06
C ALA A 89 -15.15 6.71 5.60
N LEU A 90 -14.39 5.67 5.23
CA LEU A 90 -14.95 4.35 4.88
C LEU A 90 -15.68 3.70 6.06
N GLY A 91 -15.22 3.91 7.29
CA GLY A 91 -15.91 3.43 8.49
C GLY A 91 -17.30 4.04 8.65
N GLU A 92 -17.42 5.35 8.41
CA GLU A 92 -18.71 6.04 8.46
C GLU A 92 -19.65 5.56 7.34
N GLU A 93 -19.17 5.47 6.11
CA GLU A 93 -20.00 4.97 5.00
C GLU A 93 -20.42 3.51 5.20
N ALA A 94 -19.55 2.66 5.75
CA ALA A 94 -19.90 1.28 6.07
C ALA A 94 -21.09 1.19 7.05
N ARG A 95 -21.18 2.12 8.02
CA ARG A 95 -22.32 2.21 8.94
C ARG A 95 -23.61 2.61 8.21
N VAL A 96 -23.51 3.53 7.25
CA VAL A 96 -24.64 3.93 6.40
C VAL A 96 -25.11 2.76 5.54
N ALA A 97 -24.17 2.03 4.90
CA ALA A 97 -24.47 0.85 4.10
C ALA A 97 -25.21 -0.22 4.92
N ALA A 98 -24.73 -0.54 6.13
CA ALA A 98 -25.38 -1.50 7.02
C ALA A 98 -26.82 -1.11 7.40
N ASN A 99 -27.09 0.19 7.59
CA ASN A 99 -28.45 0.67 7.86
C ASN A 99 -29.36 0.52 6.63
N ARG A 100 -28.85 0.78 5.42
CA ARG A 100 -29.58 0.55 4.17
C ARG A 100 -29.93 -0.92 4.01
N GLU A 101 -29.00 -1.83 4.28
CA GLU A 101 -29.22 -3.27 4.25
C GLU A 101 -30.32 -3.72 5.22
N ARG A 102 -30.26 -3.28 6.49
CA ARG A 102 -31.30 -3.58 7.49
C ARG A 102 -32.68 -3.10 7.06
N THR A 103 -32.75 -1.89 6.50
CA THR A 103 -34.00 -1.30 6.03
C THR A 103 -34.59 -2.10 4.88
N ARG A 104 -33.77 -2.55 3.93
CA ARG A 104 -34.18 -3.43 2.83
C ARG A 104 -34.71 -4.76 3.38
N THR A 105 -33.98 -5.42 4.26
CA THR A 105 -34.42 -6.70 4.86
C THR A 105 -35.74 -6.57 5.62
N LEU A 106 -35.99 -5.47 6.32
CA LEU A 106 -37.26 -5.23 7.01
C LEU A 106 -38.43 -5.03 6.05
N ARG A 107 -38.22 -4.36 4.91
CA ARG A 107 -39.23 -4.22 3.86
C ARG A 107 -39.55 -5.57 3.24
N ASP A 108 -38.54 -6.32 2.82
CA ASP A 108 -38.69 -7.65 2.22
C ASP A 108 -39.38 -8.69 3.13
N ARG A 109 -39.39 -8.46 4.45
CA ARG A 109 -40.11 -9.29 5.44
C ARG A 109 -41.55 -8.84 5.67
N ARG A 110 -41.86 -7.57 5.44
CA ARG A 110 -43.24 -7.04 5.55
C ARG A 110 -44.07 -7.35 4.31
N ASP A 111 -43.40 -7.53 3.17
CA ASP A 111 -44.04 -7.81 1.87
C ASP A 111 -44.19 -9.33 1.59
N ARG A 112 -43.90 -10.20 2.58
CA ARG A 112 -44.14 -11.65 2.54
C ARG A 112 -45.24 -12.03 3.53
#